data_AF-A0A1M5WI84-F1
#
_entry.id   AF-A0A1M5WI84-F1
#
_cell.length_a   1.000
_cell.length_b   1.000
_cell.length_c   1.000
_cell.angle_alpha   90.00
_cell.angle_beta   90.00
_cell.angle_gamma   90.00
#
_symmetry.space_group_name_H-M   'P 1'
#
loop_
_entity.id
_entity.type
_entity.pdbx_description
1 polymer ?
#
loop_
_entity_poly.entity_id
_entity_poly.type
_entity_poly.pdbx_seq_one_letter_code
_entity_poly.pdbx_strand_id
1 'polypeptide(L)' 'MAKMRTIKQAIQTIKEQDPGSCFSEWWLRQLVKSGKLKCHRAGNRYLIDLDSLSQFLENPPITEEVKQPYGTVRRITT' A
#
# COMPACT_ATOMS: atom_id res chain seq x y z
N MET A 1 18.36 2.74 11.08
CA MET A 1 17.35 2.76 12.16
C MET A 1 16.00 2.90 11.49
N ALA A 2 15.02 2.04 11.78
CA ALA A 2 13.79 2.00 10.99
C ALA A 2 12.93 3.26 11.21
N LYS A 3 12.56 3.96 10.14
CA LYS A 3 11.81 5.22 10.20
C LYS A 3 10.31 4.96 10.13
N MET A 4 9.77 4.49 11.25
CA MET A 4 8.34 4.18 11.36
C MET A 4 7.49 5.45 11.39
N ARG A 5 6.49 5.51 10.51
CA ARG A 5 5.49 6.59 10.46
C ARG A 5 4.10 6.03 10.26
N THR A 6 3.09 6.76 10.72
CA THR A 6 1.70 6.45 10.37
C THR A 6 1.44 6.76 8.90
N ILE A 7 0.41 6.15 8.28
CA ILE A 7 0.01 6.43 6.88
C ILE A 7 -0.07 7.92 6.57
N LYS A 8 -0.75 8.69 7.43
CA LYS A 8 -0.91 10.14 7.25
C LYS A 8 0.44 10.87 7.27
N GLN A 9 1.29 10.54 8.23
CA GLN A 9 2.63 11.12 8.33
C GLN A 9 3.51 10.72 7.15
N ALA A 10 3.42 9.48 6.67
CA ALA A 10 4.19 9.03 5.52
C ALA A 10 3.84 9.83 4.26
N ILE A 11 2.55 10.04 3.96
CA ILE A 11 2.12 10.89 2.85
C ILE A 11 2.60 12.33 3.02
N GLN A 12 2.50 12.87 4.24
CA GLN A 12 2.98 14.22 4.53
C GLN A 12 4.48 14.35 4.25
N THR A 13 5.29 13.39 4.71
CA THR A 13 6.74 13.37 4.44
C THR A 13 7.04 13.26 2.95
N ILE A 14 6.30 12.44 2.20
CA ILE A 14 6.49 12.34 0.75
C ILE A 14 6.17 13.67 0.06
N LYS A 15 5.11 14.36 0.48
CA LYS A 15 4.75 15.68 -0.08
C LYS A 15 5.74 16.79 0.29
N GLU A 16 6.35 16.70 1.47
CA GLU A 16 7.42 17.61 1.87
C GLU A 16 8.69 17.42 1.04
N GLN A 17 8.99 16.17 0.66
CA GLN A 17 10.13 15.85 -0.21
C GLN A 17 9.84 16.12 -1.69
N ASP A 18 8.62 15.81 -2.14
CA ASP A 18 8.13 16.04 -3.51
C ASP A 18 6.69 16.58 -3.48
N PRO A 19 6.53 17.92 -3.54
CA PRO A 19 5.22 18.58 -3.58
C PRO A 19 4.38 18.22 -4.81
N GLY A 20 5.02 17.78 -5.91
CA GLY A 20 4.33 17.38 -7.14
C GLY A 20 3.72 15.97 -7.07
N SER A 21 4.04 15.21 -6.02
CA SER A 21 3.59 13.84 -5.88
C SER A 21 2.07 13.74 -5.67
N CYS A 22 1.40 12.98 -6.53
CA CYS A 22 -0.05 12.74 -6.47
C CYS A 22 -0.45 11.63 -5.49
N PHE A 23 0.41 11.28 -4.52
CA PHE A 23 0.12 10.22 -3.57
C PHE A 23 -0.96 10.63 -2.57
N SER A 24 -1.95 9.76 -2.42
CA SER A 24 -3.06 9.93 -1.47
C SER A 24 -2.98 8.94 -0.32
N GLU A 25 -3.56 9.29 0.83
CA GLU A 25 -3.69 8.34 1.94
C GLU A 25 -4.47 7.08 1.53
N TRP A 26 -5.46 7.21 0.66
CA TRP A 26 -6.26 6.09 0.20
C TRP A 26 -5.42 5.08 -0.58
N TRP A 27 -4.56 5.57 -1.48
CA TRP A 27 -3.63 4.71 -2.23
C TRP A 27 -2.71 3.94 -1.28
N LEU A 28 -2.12 4.62 -0.29
CA LEU A 28 -1.24 3.96 0.67
C LEU A 28 -1.98 2.94 1.55
N ARG A 29 -3.24 3.21 1.91
CA ARG A 29 -4.11 2.24 2.62
C ARG A 29 -4.40 1.01 1.75
N GLN A 30 -4.66 1.19 0.47
CA GLN A 30 -4.85 0.07 -0.46
C GLN A 30 -3.58 -0.75 -0.60
N LEU A 31 -2.42 -0.09 -0.71
CA LEU A 31 -1.13 -0.74 -0.82
C LEU A 31 -0.85 -1.63 0.40
N VAL A 32 -1.08 -1.12 1.61
CA VAL A 32 -1.00 -1.89 2.86
C VAL A 32 -1.99 -3.06 2.88
N LYS A 33 -3.26 -2.83 2.52
CA LYS A 33 -4.28 -3.87 2.49
C LYS A 33 -3.98 -4.99 1.49
N SER A 34 -3.36 -4.64 0.36
CA SER A 34 -2.94 -5.61 -0.65
C SER A 34 -1.75 -6.47 -0.23
N GLY A 35 -1.11 -6.17 0.92
CA GLY A 35 0.04 -6.91 1.44
C GLY A 35 1.33 -6.67 0.66
N LYS A 36 1.34 -5.75 -0.30
CA LYS A 36 2.51 -5.43 -1.14
C LYS A 36 3.64 -4.72 -0.38
N LEU A 37 3.35 -4.15 0.79
CA LEU A 37 4.31 -3.39 1.58
C LEU A 37 4.34 -3.87 3.03
N LYS A 38 5.55 -3.97 3.59
CA LYS A 38 5.77 -4.38 4.98
C LYS A 38 5.26 -3.29 5.93
N CYS A 39 4.23 -3.60 6.70
CA CYS A 39 3.67 -2.70 7.70
C CYS A 39 3.52 -3.40 9.05
N HIS A 40 3.60 -2.63 10.13
CA HIS A 40 3.31 -3.08 11.48
C HIS A 40 1.97 -2.51 11.95
N ARG A 41 1.11 -3.35 12.53
CA ARG A 41 -0.18 -2.89 13.08
C ARG A 41 -0.04 -2.55 14.56
N ALA A 42 -0.24 -1.28 14.89
CA ALA A 42 -0.24 -0.78 16.27
C ALA A 42 -1.68 -0.36 16.65
N GLY A 43 -2.42 -1.30 17.26
CA GLY A 43 -3.84 -1.12 17.56
C GLY A 43 -4.66 -0.90 16.29
N ASN A 44 -5.24 0.30 16.17
CA ASN A 44 -6.07 0.70 15.02
C ASN A 44 -5.29 1.37 13.89
N ARG A 45 -3.98 1.62 14.07
CA ARG A 45 -3.15 2.33 13.09
C ARG A 45 -2.14 1.38 12.44
N TYR A 46 -1.81 1.69 11.19
CA TYR A 46 -0.70 1.06 10.48
C TYR A 46 0.53 1.95 10.58
N LEU A 47 1.63 1.36 11.03
CA LEU A 47 2.96 1.93 11.02
C LEU A 47 3.71 1.37 9.80
N ILE A 48 4.23 2.28 9.00
CA ILE A 48 4.95 2.00 7.76
C ILE A 48 6.38 2.48 7.95
N ASP A 49 7.32 1.66 7.49
CA ASP A 49 8.71 2.09 7.39
C ASP A 49 8.90 2.95 6.14
N LEU A 50 9.39 4.17 6.31
CA LEU A 50 9.65 5.07 5.19
C LEU A 50 10.69 4.51 4.24
N ASP A 51 11.74 3.88 4.76
CA ASP A 51 12.82 3.34 3.92
C ASP A 51 12.30 2.21 3.01
N SER A 52 11.44 1.34 3.55
CA SER A 52 10.76 0.29 2.77
C SER A 52 9.82 0.86 1.71
N LEU A 53 9.17 2.00 1.99
CA LEU A 53 8.29 2.67 1.05
C LEU A 53 9.07 3.34 -0.09
N SER A 54 10.17 4.03 0.22
CA SER A 54 11.07 4.58 -0.81
C SER A 54 11.62 3.48 -1.71
N GLN A 55 12.08 2.37 -1.12
CA GLN A 55 12.56 1.21 -1.90
C GLN A 55 11.47 0.61 -2.80
N PHE A 56 10.22 0.57 -2.34
CA PHE A 56 9.09 0.10 -3.15
C PHE A 56 8.79 1.03 -4.33
N LEU A 57 8.94 2.35 -4.15
CA LEU A 57 8.73 3.32 -5.22
C LEU A 57 9.83 3.27 -6.28
N GLU A 58 11.09 3.08 -5.85
CA GLU A 58 12.24 2.93 -6.74
C GLU A 58 12.19 1.61 -7.52
N ASN A 59 11.72 0.53 -6.88
CA ASN A 59 11.63 -0.80 -7.47
C ASN A 59 10.22 -1.37 -7.24
N PRO A 60 9.24 -0.95 -8.06
CA PRO A 60 7.90 -1.50 -7.97
C PRO A 60 7.98 -3.00 -8.29
N PRO A 61 7.55 -3.89 -7.37
CA PRO A 61 7.53 -5.30 -7.67
C PRO A 61 6.59 -5.54 -8.84
N ILE A 62 7.07 -6.26 -9.85
CA ILE A 62 6.26 -6.76 -10.97
C ILE A 62 5.29 -7.78 -10.37
N THR A 63 4.21 -7.28 -9.77
CA THR A 63 3.14 -8.13 -9.29
C THR A 63 2.25 -8.36 -10.50
N GLU A 64 2.31 -9.56 -11.06
CA GLU A 64 1.28 -10.02 -11.97
C GLU A 64 -0.06 -9.88 -11.25
N GLU A 65 -0.86 -8.90 -11.65
CA GLU A 65 -2.18 -8.70 -11.07
C GLU A 65 -3.02 -9.92 -11.41
N VAL A 66 -3.13 -10.86 -10.46
CA VAL A 66 -4.03 -12.00 -10.60
C VAL A 66 -5.45 -11.44 -10.58
N LYS A 67 -5.98 -11.12 -11.76
CA LYS A 67 -7.36 -10.70 -11.95
C LYS A 67 -8.25 -11.84 -11.48
N GLN A 68 -8.87 -11.66 -10.31
CA GLN A 68 -9.85 -12.63 -9.86
C GLN A 68 -11.01 -12.65 -10.85
N PRO A 69 -11.45 -13.83 -11.32
CA PRO A 69 -12.57 -13.91 -12.26
C PRO A 69 -13.85 -13.45 -11.55
N TYR A 70 -14.31 -12.25 -11.88
CA TYR A 70 -15.61 -11.73 -11.44
C TYR A 70 -16.71 -12.25 -12.39
N GLY A 71 -17.92 -12.44 -11.87
CA GLY A 71 -19.07 -12.84 -12.69
C GLY A 71 -19.15 -14.32 -13.09
N THR A 72 -18.44 -15.22 -12.40
CA THR A 72 -18.60 -16.67 -12.63
C THR A 72 -19.92 -17.14 -12.00
N VAL A 73 -20.96 -17.26 -12.82
CA VAL A 73 -22.25 -17.85 -12.43
C VAL A 73 -22.05 -19.35 -12.20
N ARG A 74 -22.37 -19.83 -10.99
CA ARG A 74 -22.33 -21.27 -10.69
C ARG A 74 -23.55 -21.95 -11.31
N ARG A 75 -23.36 -23.06 -12.04
CA ARG A 75 -24.46 -23.93 -12.47
C ARG A 75 -25.12 -24.53 -11.23
N ILE A 76 -26.45 -24.47 -11.17
CA ILE A 76 -27.26 -25.26 -10.24
C ILE A 76 -27.68 -26.55 -10.95
N THR A 77 -27.46 -27.68 -10.30
CA THR A 77 -27.93 -28.99 -10.80
C THR A 77 -29.36 -29.17 -10.35
N THR A 78 -30.27 -29.46 -11.29
CA THR A 78 -31.67 -29.84 -11.04
C THR A 78 -31.76 -31.32 -10.70
#